data_AF-A0A0D0EU24-F1
#
_entry.id   AF-A0A0D0EU24-F1
#
_cell.length_a   1.000
_cell.length_b   1.000
_cell.length_c   1.000
_cell.angle_alpha   90.00
_cell.angle_beta   90.00
_cell.angle_gamma   90.00
#
_symmetry.space_group_name_H-M   'P 1'
#
loop_
_entity.id
_entity.type
_entity.pdbx_description
1 polymer ?
#
loop_
_entity_poly.entity_id
_entity_poly.type
_entity_poly.pdbx_seq_one_letter_code
_entity_poly.pdbx_strand_id
1 'polypeptide(L)'
;MREIEQLYHNNFGIAFYWKKENETITDKIQLVFKETGFYFTVQELNLFCDLIEDSMIENACCEACELKNSCNKFLLKTPCASIDLAVSVKELKSIKDLVEGSLFRIELDEYVYGVGLN
;
A
#
# COMPACT_ATOMS: atom_id res chain seq x y z
N MET A 1 15.10 4.31 21.76
CA MET A 1 15.05 5.03 20.47
C MET A 1 14.12 4.23 19.59
N ARG A 2 13.15 4.85 18.88
CA ARG A 2 12.02 4.15 18.25
C ARG A 2 12.52 3.06 17.29
N GLU A 3 12.36 1.80 17.67
CA GLU A 3 12.68 0.66 16.82
C GLU A 3 11.51 0.50 15.84
N ILE A 4 11.73 0.74 14.55
CA ILE A 4 10.73 0.48 13.52
C ILE A 4 10.99 -0.92 12.95
N GLU A 5 9.94 -1.69 12.74
CA GLU A 5 10.04 -2.98 12.06
C GLU A 5 9.70 -2.80 10.60
N GLN A 6 10.72 -2.81 9.75
CA GLN A 6 10.50 -2.69 8.31
C GLN A 6 9.83 -3.96 7.78
N LEU A 7 8.63 -3.79 7.20
CA LEU A 7 7.86 -4.87 6.59
C LEU A 7 8.35 -5.12 5.17
N TYR A 8 8.23 -4.08 4.35
CA TYR A 8 8.52 -4.15 2.93
C TYR A 8 8.92 -2.76 2.43
N HIS A 9 9.77 -2.73 1.42
CA HIS A 9 10.12 -1.48 0.74
C HIS A 9 10.27 -1.74 -0.75
N ASN A 10 9.94 -0.73 -1.53
CA ASN A 10 10.20 -0.69 -2.96
C ASN A 10 10.83 0.68 -3.29
N ASN A 11 11.25 0.88 -4.54
CA ASN A 11 11.80 2.14 -5.03
C ASN A 11 10.82 3.32 -4.91
N PHE A 12 9.54 3.05 -4.64
CA PHE A 12 8.49 4.06 -4.51
C PHE A 12 8.15 4.44 -3.05
N GLY A 13 8.38 3.53 -2.10
CA GLY A 13 7.97 3.74 -0.72
C GLY A 13 8.39 2.62 0.23
N ILE A 14 8.04 2.78 1.49
CA ILE A 14 8.39 1.86 2.58
C ILE A 14 7.17 1.65 3.49
N ALA A 15 6.95 0.41 3.89
CA ALA A 15 5.99 0.03 4.90
C ALA A 15 6.73 -0.50 6.12
N PHE A 16 6.31 -0.05 7.31
CA PHE A 16 6.90 -0.49 8.56
C PHE A 16 5.90 -0.44 9.72
N TYR A 17 6.15 -1.24 10.74
CA TYR A 17 5.48 -1.17 12.03
C TYR A 17 6.25 -0.32 13.02
N TRP A 18 5.53 0.26 13.96
CA TRP A 18 6.13 0.93 15.11
C TRP A 18 6.34 -0.09 16.23
N LYS A 19 7.56 -0.19 16.76
CA LYS A 19 7.79 -0.87 18.04
C LYS A 19 7.73 0.12 19.18
N LYS A 20 7.05 -0.27 20.25
CA LYS A 20 7.03 0.45 21.51
C LYS A 20 7.44 -0.52 22.61
N GLU A 21 8.54 -0.20 23.30
CA GLU A 21 8.98 -0.90 24.53
C GLU A 21 9.02 -2.44 24.39
N ASN A 22 9.68 -2.95 23.33
CA ASN A 22 9.81 -4.37 22.95
C ASN A 22 8.59 -5.06 22.31
N GLU A 23 7.44 -4.39 22.17
CA GLU A 23 6.29 -4.96 21.46
C GLU A 23 6.11 -4.28 20.09
N THR A 24 6.07 -5.08 19.02
CA THR A 24 5.72 -4.60 17.68
C THR A 24 4.21 -4.32 17.67
N ILE A 25 3.82 -3.07 17.43
CA ILE A 25 2.41 -2.72 17.23
C ILE A 25 2.04 -3.13 15.81
N THR A 26 1.53 -4.36 15.67
CA THR A 26 1.04 -4.91 14.41
C THR A 26 -0.36 -4.38 14.04
N ASP A 27 -1.03 -3.68 14.96
CA ASP A 27 -2.36 -3.09 14.75
C ASP A 27 -2.37 -2.01 13.64
N LYS A 28 -1.25 -1.27 13.49
CA LYS A 28 -1.16 -0.15 12.54
C LYS A 28 0.14 -0.18 11.77
N ILE A 29 0.00 -0.31 10.47
CA ILE A 29 1.08 -0.26 9.48
C ILE A 29 1.23 1.19 9.07
N GLN A 30 2.46 1.70 9.07
CA GLN A 30 2.75 2.98 8.45
C GLN A 30 3.30 2.75 7.05
N LEU A 31 2.58 3.24 6.05
CA LEU A 31 3.00 3.23 4.65
C LEU A 31 3.46 4.63 4.25
N VAL A 32 4.70 4.76 3.81
CA VAL A 32 5.29 6.04 3.40
C VAL A 32 5.68 6.00 1.95
N PHE A 33 5.13 6.92 1.15
CA PHE A 33 5.46 7.10 -0.27
C PHE A 33 5.23 8.56 -0.67
N LYS A 34 6.00 9.07 -1.65
CA LYS A 34 5.95 10.51 -2.05
C LYS A 34 5.92 11.49 -0.86
N GLU A 35 6.80 11.28 0.13
CA GLU A 35 6.91 12.14 1.32
C GLU A 35 5.66 12.20 2.21
N THR A 36 4.65 11.36 1.94
CA THR A 36 3.40 11.28 2.69
C THR A 36 3.35 9.95 3.42
N GLY A 37 3.06 9.99 4.73
CA GLY A 37 2.94 8.81 5.57
C GLY A 37 1.49 8.56 5.95
N PHE A 38 0.96 7.41 5.55
CA PHE A 38 -0.37 6.96 5.90
C PHE A 38 -0.29 5.92 7.01
N TYR A 39 -1.25 5.97 7.92
CA TYR A 39 -1.46 4.94 8.92
C TYR A 39 -2.63 4.10 8.47
N PHE A 40 -2.38 2.84 8.14
CA PHE A 40 -3.39 1.90 7.70
C PHE A 40 -3.43 0.70 8.64
N THR A 41 -4.63 0.23 8.92
CA THR A 41 -4.85 -1.12 9.44
C THR A 41 -4.73 -2.13 8.30
N VAL A 42 -4.58 -3.43 8.60
CA VAL A 42 -4.58 -4.50 7.59
C VAL A 42 -5.84 -4.47 6.72
N GLN A 43 -6.99 -4.13 7.31
CA GLN A 43 -8.25 -3.99 6.59
C GLN A 43 -8.25 -2.80 5.63
N GLU A 44 -7.75 -1.64 6.05
CA GLU A 44 -7.60 -0.48 5.18
C GLU A 44 -6.58 -0.72 4.07
N LEU A 45 -5.52 -1.49 4.35
CA LEU A 45 -4.52 -1.87 3.36
C LEU A 45 -5.13 -2.75 2.26
N ASN A 46 -5.96 -3.72 2.64
CA ASN A 46 -6.73 -4.54 1.70
C ASN A 46 -7.70 -3.68 0.88
N LEU A 47 -8.45 -2.80 1.54
CA LEU A 47 -9.34 -1.86 0.85
C LEU A 47 -8.56 -0.99 -0.13
N PHE A 48 -7.37 -0.53 0.24
CA PHE A 48 -6.52 0.27 -0.64
C PHE A 48 -6.07 -0.52 -1.87
N CYS A 49 -5.72 -1.80 -1.69
CA CYS A 49 -5.38 -2.68 -2.80
C CYS A 49 -6.56 -2.84 -3.78
N ASP A 50 -7.76 -3.05 -3.24
CA ASP A 50 -9.00 -3.18 -4.03
C ASP A 50 -9.30 -1.88 -4.81
N LEU A 51 -9.18 -0.72 -4.14
CA LEU A 51 -9.36 0.61 -4.77
C LEU A 51 -8.33 0.86 -5.88
N ILE A 52 -7.08 0.43 -5.70
CA ILE A 52 -6.03 0.53 -6.73
C ILE A 52 -6.38 -0.34 -7.94
N GLU A 53 -6.86 -1.56 -7.71
CA GLU A 53 -7.24 -2.50 -8.76
C GLU A 53 -8.48 -2.02 -9.53
N ASP A 54 -9.52 -1.60 -8.83
CA ASP A 54 -10.73 -1.02 -9.42
C ASP A 54 -10.39 0.23 -10.24
N SER A 55 -9.56 1.11 -9.70
CA SER A 55 -9.04 2.27 -10.43
C SER A 55 -8.25 1.85 -11.68
N MET A 56 -7.47 0.77 -11.64
CA MET A 56 -6.78 0.26 -12.84
C MET A 56 -7.75 -0.27 -13.89
N ILE A 57 -8.79 -0.99 -13.49
CA ILE A 57 -9.79 -1.60 -14.38
C ILE A 57 -10.65 -0.51 -15.03
N GLU A 58 -11.17 0.44 -14.25
CA GLU A 58 -11.93 1.58 -14.77
C GLU A 58 -11.13 2.40 -15.78
N ASN A 59 -9.84 2.61 -15.50
CA ASN A 59 -8.95 3.36 -16.40
C ASN A 59 -8.43 2.54 -17.59
N ALA A 60 -8.54 1.22 -17.56
CA ALA A 60 -8.21 0.36 -18.70
C ALA A 60 -9.23 0.48 -19.86
N CYS A 61 -10.40 1.07 -19.63
CA CYS A 61 -11.49 1.21 -20.59
C CYS A 61 -11.22 2.19 -21.76
N CYS A 62 -10.01 2.73 -21.86
CA CYS A 62 -9.59 3.64 -22.94
C CYS A 62 -8.69 2.95 -23.98
N GLU A 63 -9.07 1.78 -24.51
CA GLU A 63 -8.34 1.15 -25.62
C GLU A 63 -8.36 2.02 -26.91
N ALA A 64 -9.35 2.90 -27.06
CA ALA A 64 -9.58 3.72 -28.25
C ALA A 64 -9.10 5.20 -28.14
N CYS A 65 -8.39 5.59 -27.07
CA CYS A 65 -8.00 6.99 -26.89
C CYS A 65 -6.60 7.23 -27.48
N GLU A 66 -6.52 8.01 -28.57
CA GLU A 66 -5.26 8.38 -29.27
C GLU A 66 -4.29 9.23 -28.41
N LEU A 67 -4.71 9.60 -27.19
CA LEU A 67 -3.91 10.35 -26.21
C LEU A 67 -3.13 9.46 -25.23
N LYS A 68 -2.82 8.21 -25.62
CA LYS A 68 -2.19 7.15 -24.80
C LYS A 68 -0.89 7.53 -24.08
N ASN A 69 -0.23 8.62 -24.49
CA ASN A 69 1.03 9.09 -23.92
C ASN A 69 0.91 10.31 -22.98
N SER A 70 -0.28 10.93 -22.86
CA SER A 70 -0.46 12.21 -22.15
C SER A 70 -1.38 12.16 -20.92
N CYS A 71 -2.19 11.12 -20.73
CA CYS A 71 -2.88 10.88 -19.45
C CYS A 71 -1.88 10.35 -18.41
N ASN A 72 -1.00 11.23 -17.95
CA ASN A 72 0.11 10.90 -17.07
C ASN A 72 -0.26 10.94 -15.58
N LYS A 73 -1.46 11.36 -15.19
CA LYS A 73 -1.85 11.53 -13.78
C LYS A 73 -3.29 11.09 -13.59
N PHE A 74 -3.47 10.08 -12.75
CA PHE A 74 -4.75 9.51 -12.33
C PHE A 74 -4.99 9.89 -10.88
N LEU A 75 -6.25 10.09 -10.53
CA LEU A 75 -6.63 10.32 -9.14
C LEU A 75 -6.88 8.96 -8.48
N LEU A 76 -5.94 8.51 -7.67
CA LEU A 76 -6.09 7.33 -6.84
C LEU A 76 -6.81 7.72 -5.55
N LYS A 77 -7.98 7.09 -5.34
CA LYS A 77 -8.70 7.19 -4.07
C LYS A 77 -7.95 6.39 -3.01
N THR A 78 -7.75 6.99 -1.85
CA THR A 78 -7.22 6.26 -0.69
C THR A 78 -8.35 5.86 0.26
N PRO A 79 -8.14 4.88 1.16
CA PRO A 79 -9.08 4.59 2.26
C PRO A 79 -9.35 5.81 3.14
N CYS A 80 -8.46 6.81 3.11
CA CYS A 80 -8.65 8.06 3.79
C CYS A 80 -9.56 8.97 2.94
N ALA A 81 -10.82 9.12 3.34
CA ALA A 81 -11.85 9.89 2.64
C ALA A 81 -11.52 11.38 2.38
N SER A 82 -10.40 11.89 2.91
CA SER A 82 -9.94 13.27 2.73
C SER A 82 -8.66 13.39 1.91
N ILE A 83 -8.10 12.29 1.39
CA ILE A 83 -6.84 12.30 0.65
C ILE A 83 -7.00 11.55 -0.68
N ASP A 84 -6.90 12.30 -1.76
CA ASP A 84 -6.77 11.78 -3.11
C ASP A 84 -5.35 12.01 -3.62
N LEU A 85 -4.79 11.01 -4.31
CA LEU A 85 -3.42 11.05 -4.78
C LEU A 85 -3.34 11.07 -6.30
N ALA A 86 -2.70 12.09 -6.85
CA ALA A 86 -2.37 12.12 -8.26
C ALA A 86 -1.15 11.22 -8.55
N VAL A 87 -1.37 10.09 -9.21
CA VAL A 87 -0.34 9.07 -9.51
C VAL A 87 -0.34 8.69 -10.99
N SER A 88 0.83 8.49 -11.59
CA SER A 88 0.94 7.93 -12.93
C SER A 88 0.74 6.40 -12.93
N VAL A 89 0.48 5.78 -14.08
CA VAL A 89 0.37 4.29 -14.19
C VAL A 89 1.58 3.56 -13.59
N LYS A 90 2.80 4.08 -13.81
CA LYS A 90 4.02 3.50 -13.23
C LYS A 90 4.05 3.59 -11.71
N GLU A 91 3.57 4.71 -11.16
CA GLU A 91 3.50 4.95 -9.73
C GLU A 91 2.42 4.08 -9.10
N LEU A 92 1.23 4.01 -9.72
CA LEU A 92 0.13 3.15 -9.33
C LEU A 92 0.56 1.69 -9.21
N LYS A 93 1.30 1.18 -10.21
CA LYS A 93 1.85 -0.18 -10.18
C LYS A 93 2.87 -0.38 -9.05
N SER A 94 3.67 0.65 -8.76
CA SER A 94 4.66 0.59 -7.67
C SER A 94 3.99 0.66 -6.29
N ILE A 95 2.89 1.40 -6.15
CA ILE A 95 2.07 1.43 -4.93
C ILE A 95 1.39 0.08 -4.74
N LYS A 96 0.81 -0.49 -5.80
CA LYS A 96 0.22 -1.84 -5.76
C LYS A 96 1.24 -2.87 -5.26
N ASP A 97 2.44 -2.90 -5.84
CA ASP A 97 3.53 -3.79 -5.40
C ASP A 97 3.92 -3.57 -3.93
N LEU A 98 3.99 -2.31 -3.49
CA LEU A 98 4.28 -1.97 -2.09
C LEU A 98 3.19 -2.49 -1.14
N VAL A 99 1.93 -2.31 -1.49
CA VAL A 99 0.77 -2.73 -0.68
C VAL A 99 0.66 -4.25 -0.64
N GLU A 100 0.72 -4.93 -1.80
CA GLU A 100 0.70 -6.39 -1.88
C GLU A 100 1.89 -7.02 -1.15
N GLY A 101 3.11 -6.49 -1.35
CA GLY A 101 4.31 -6.99 -0.66
C GLY A 101 4.24 -6.80 0.85
N SER A 102 3.61 -5.72 1.31
CA SER A 102 3.36 -5.48 2.74
C SER A 102 2.33 -6.46 3.28
N LEU A 103 1.18 -6.63 2.61
CA LEU A 103 0.14 -7.58 3.01
C LEU A 103 0.68 -9.01 3.09
N PHE A 104 1.42 -9.44 2.06
CA PHE A 104 2.04 -10.74 2.01
C PHE A 104 3.03 -10.98 3.16
N ARG A 105 3.80 -9.95 3.54
CA ARG A 105 4.72 -10.04 4.69
C ARG A 105 3.96 -10.24 6.00
N ILE A 106 2.80 -9.63 6.14
CA ILE A 106 1.94 -9.72 7.34
C ILE A 106 1.32 -11.10 7.43
N GLU A 107 0.76 -11.60 6.33
CA GLU A 107 0.23 -12.96 6.26
C GLU A 107 1.32 -14.01 6.51
N LEU A 108 2.54 -13.80 6.00
CA LEU A 108 3.68 -14.65 6.30
C LEU A 108 4.05 -14.64 7.78
N ASP A 109 4.06 -13.46 8.42
CA ASP A 109 4.35 -13.33 9.84
C ASP A 109 3.29 -14.04 10.69
N GLU A 110 2.01 -13.87 10.34
CA GLU A 110 0.91 -14.61 10.94
C GLU A 110 1.00 -16.11 10.68
N TYR A 111 1.47 -16.55 9.51
CA TYR A 111 1.65 -17.98 9.23
C TYR A 111 2.83 -18.58 10.01
N VAL A 112 3.94 -17.84 10.14
CA VAL A 112 5.17 -18.31 10.80
C VAL A 112 5.06 -18.25 12.33
N TYR A 113 4.42 -17.21 12.86
CA TYR A 113 4.30 -16.96 14.31
C TYR A 113 2.89 -17.14 14.86
N GLY A 114 1.85 -17.08 14.04
CA GLY A 114 0.48 -17.29 14.46
C GLY A 114 0.17 -18.77 14.60
N VAL A 115 0.04 -19.20 15.86
CA VAL A 115 -0.75 -20.31 16.43
C VAL A 115 -1.13 -21.49 15.51
N GLY A 116 -0.23 -21.89 14.61
CA GLY A 116 -0.29 -23.11 13.80
C GLY A 116 0.55 -24.26 14.39
N LEU A 117 1.11 -24.06 15.58
CA LEU A 117 1.67 -25.12 16.43
C LEU A 117 0.52 -25.79 17.18
N ASN A 118 -0.25 -26.63 16.50
CA ASN A 118 -1.04 -27.69 17.15
C ASN A 118 -0.34 -29.02 16.96
#